data_AF-A0A7R6X7E5-F1
#
_entry.id   AF-A0A7R6X7E5-F1
#
_cell.length_a   1.000
_cell.length_b   1.000
_cell.length_c   1.000
_cell.angle_alpha   90.00
_cell.angle_beta   90.00
_cell.angle_gamma   90.00
#
_symmetry.space_group_name_H-M   'P 1'
#
loop_
_entity.id
_entity.type
_entity.pdbx_description
1 polymer ?
#
loop_
_entity_poly.entity_id
_entity_poly.type
_entity_poly.pdbx_seq_one_letter_code
_entity_poly.pdbx_strand_id
1 'polypeptide(L)'
;MFLKADGSEVWLQSSTRLPYLSLAGVIETSEDYLIVRSRLGRAYELLSGVASDDAFFVQELAAGCALIFCARSDKNCALVLLGKYDPSREKRKPCGVLEDLVEVIENSVDGIIRQAGATIRFEVVQPELAIRAG
;
A
#
# COMPACT_ATOMS: atom_id res chain seq x y z
N MET A 1 -11.26 0.56 -7.33
CA MET A 1 -10.83 1.95 -7.09
C MET A 1 -12.06 2.79 -6.83
N PHE A 2 -12.00 3.71 -5.86
CA PHE A 2 -13.15 4.53 -5.46
C PHE A 2 -12.92 5.97 -5.89
N LEU A 3 -14.00 6.64 -6.27
CA LEU A 3 -13.93 8.05 -6.59
C LEU A 3 -14.08 8.86 -5.30
N LYS A 4 -13.13 9.77 -5.06
CA LYS A 4 -13.34 10.91 -4.18
C LYS A 4 -14.50 11.74 -4.72
N ALA A 5 -15.05 12.61 -3.88
CA ALA A 5 -16.14 13.51 -4.28
C ALA A 5 -15.73 14.46 -5.43
N ASP A 6 -14.43 14.69 -5.62
CA ASP A 6 -13.86 15.49 -6.71
C ASP A 6 -13.60 14.68 -8.01
N GLY A 7 -13.95 13.39 -8.02
CA GLY A 7 -13.76 12.50 -9.16
C GLY A 7 -12.35 11.91 -9.26
N SER A 8 -11.43 12.18 -8.32
CA SER A 8 -10.12 11.53 -8.29
C SER A 8 -10.24 10.10 -7.76
N GLU A 9 -9.40 9.20 -8.26
CA GLU A 9 -9.46 7.79 -7.90
C GLU A 9 -8.55 7.47 -6.70
N VAL A 10 -8.98 6.60 -5.78
CA VAL A 10 -8.21 6.17 -4.60
C VAL A 10 -8.15 4.66 -4.42
N TRP A 11 -7.01 4.20 -3.91
CA TRP A 11 -6.71 2.80 -3.61
C TRP A 11 -7.41 2.27 -2.36
N LEU A 12 -7.69 3.14 -1.37
CA LEU A 12 -8.30 2.78 -0.09
C LEU A 12 -9.57 3.59 0.19
N GLN A 13 -10.67 2.90 0.49
CA GLN A 13 -11.88 3.48 1.08
C GLN A 13 -11.97 2.97 2.53
N SER A 14 -11.24 3.61 3.44
CA SER A 14 -11.29 3.25 4.86
C SER A 14 -12.49 3.93 5.55
N SER A 15 -13.13 3.20 6.47
CA SER A 15 -14.14 3.77 7.39
C SER A 15 -13.51 4.69 8.44
N THR A 16 -12.24 4.46 8.77
CA THR A 16 -11.41 5.32 9.61
C THR A 16 -10.69 6.33 8.73
N ARG A 17 -10.89 7.63 8.97
CA ARG A 17 -10.26 8.75 8.26
C ARG A 17 -8.75 8.84 8.56
N LEU A 18 -7.99 7.81 8.22
CA LEU A 18 -6.56 7.77 8.42
C LEU A 18 -5.85 8.36 7.20
N PRO A 19 -4.88 9.27 7.40
CA PRO A 19 -3.99 9.67 6.32
C PRO A 19 -3.21 8.45 5.82
N TYR A 20 -2.88 8.41 4.54
CA TYR A 20 -2.07 7.34 3.98
C TYR A 20 -1.11 7.87 2.91
N LEU A 21 -0.03 7.13 2.70
CA LEU A 21 0.88 7.32 1.58
C LEU A 21 0.70 6.12 0.64
N SER A 22 0.60 6.34 -0.66
CA SER A 22 0.50 5.26 -1.64
C SER A 22 1.56 5.38 -2.73
N LEU A 23 2.24 4.28 -3.01
CA LEU A 23 3.12 4.11 -4.16
C LEU A 23 2.38 3.28 -5.20
N ALA A 24 1.99 3.91 -6.30
CA ALA A 24 1.34 3.20 -7.40
C ALA A 24 2.36 2.38 -8.19
N GLY A 25 1.92 1.28 -8.79
CA GLY A 25 2.79 0.44 -9.60
C GLY A 25 2.04 -0.49 -10.52
N VAL A 26 2.82 -1.26 -11.29
CA VAL A 26 2.32 -2.26 -12.22
C VAL A 26 3.10 -3.56 -11.99
N ILE A 27 2.36 -4.68 -11.94
CA ILE A 27 2.93 -6.02 -11.89
C ILE A 27 3.25 -6.47 -13.33
N GLU A 28 4.53 -6.50 -13.66
CA GLU A 28 5.02 -6.82 -15.00
C GLU A 28 5.24 -8.33 -15.14
N THR A 29 4.21 -9.02 -15.62
CA THR A 29 4.27 -10.46 -15.89
C THR A 29 3.32 -10.85 -17.03
N SER A 30 3.66 -11.90 -17.78
CA SER A 30 2.76 -12.53 -18.75
C SER A 30 1.74 -13.48 -18.11
N GLU A 31 1.93 -13.84 -16.84
CA GLU A 31 1.02 -14.74 -16.13
C GLU A 31 -0.35 -14.11 -15.88
N ASP A 32 -1.38 -14.94 -15.75
CA ASP A 32 -2.70 -14.50 -15.31
C ASP A 32 -2.63 -13.96 -13.88
N TYR A 33 -3.36 -12.88 -13.59
CA TYR A 33 -3.41 -12.29 -12.26
C TYR A 33 -3.86 -13.30 -11.18
N LEU A 34 -4.73 -14.25 -11.49
CA LEU A 34 -5.18 -15.29 -10.55
C LEU A 34 -4.01 -16.15 -10.04
N ILE A 35 -2.98 -16.36 -10.86
CA ILE A 35 -1.77 -17.08 -10.45
C ILE A 35 -0.98 -16.22 -9.46
N VAL A 36 -0.78 -14.95 -9.77
CA VAL A 36 -0.10 -13.98 -8.90
C VAL A 36 -0.83 -13.84 -7.55
N ARG A 37 -2.14 -13.65 -7.60
CA ARG A 37 -3.05 -13.59 -6.45
C ARG A 37 -2.92 -14.82 -5.57
N SER A 38 -2.90 -16.01 -6.16
CA SER A 38 -2.75 -17.26 -5.39
C SER A 38 -1.41 -17.32 -4.66
N ARG A 39 -0.32 -16.80 -5.23
CA ARG A 39 0.99 -16.78 -4.56
C ARG A 39 1.00 -15.77 -3.43
N LEU A 40 0.51 -14.56 -3.68
CA LEU A 40 0.39 -13.52 -2.67
C LEU A 40 -0.48 -13.96 -1.49
N GLY A 41 -1.62 -14.61 -1.75
CA GLY A 41 -2.51 -15.14 -0.71
C GLY A 41 -1.95 -16.32 0.10
N ARG A 42 -0.83 -16.92 -0.32
CA ARG A 42 -0.08 -17.89 0.52
C ARG A 42 0.90 -17.20 1.47
N ALA A 43 1.37 -16.01 1.10
CA ALA A 43 2.39 -15.29 1.85
C ALA A 43 1.81 -14.22 2.77
N TYR A 44 0.66 -13.64 2.40
CA TYR A 44 0.05 -12.50 3.07
C TYR A 44 -1.43 -12.74 3.35
N GLU A 45 -1.91 -12.16 4.45
CA GLU A 45 -3.33 -12.19 4.79
C GLU A 45 -4.11 -11.29 3.84
N LEU A 46 -5.17 -11.83 3.22
CA LEU A 46 -6.08 -11.05 2.39
C LEU A 46 -7.05 -10.29 3.30
N LEU A 47 -6.99 -8.96 3.24
CA LEU A 47 -7.88 -8.06 3.95
C LEU A 47 -9.22 -7.95 3.25
N SER A 48 -10.29 -8.00 4.04
CA SER A 48 -11.66 -7.72 3.57
C SER A 48 -12.02 -6.26 3.83
N GLY A 49 -12.92 -5.69 3.02
CA GLY A 49 -13.37 -4.30 3.18
C GLY A 49 -12.37 -3.24 2.73
N VAL A 50 -11.35 -3.64 1.96
CA VAL A 50 -10.40 -2.73 1.31
C VAL A 50 -10.78 -2.53 -0.15
N ALA A 51 -10.47 -1.34 -0.68
CA ALA A 51 -10.97 -0.79 -1.93
C ALA A 51 -10.22 -1.20 -3.22
N SER A 52 -9.61 -2.38 -3.21
CA SER A 52 -8.97 -3.04 -4.35
C SER A 52 -9.62 -4.39 -4.62
N ASP A 53 -9.38 -4.99 -5.79
CA ASP A 53 -9.85 -6.35 -6.07
C ASP A 53 -9.30 -7.30 -4.99
N ASP A 54 -8.03 -7.11 -4.62
CA ASP A 54 -7.37 -7.76 -3.50
C ASP A 54 -6.49 -6.79 -2.72
N ALA A 55 -6.47 -6.94 -1.40
CA ALA A 55 -5.60 -6.19 -0.50
C ALA A 55 -4.92 -7.15 0.45
N PHE A 56 -3.61 -7.06 0.54
CA PHE A 56 -2.78 -7.97 1.31
C PHE A 56 -2.13 -7.21 2.46
N PHE A 57 -2.32 -7.68 3.68
CA PHE A 57 -1.59 -7.17 4.83
C PHE A 57 -0.14 -7.65 4.76
N VAL A 58 0.78 -6.72 4.60
CA VAL A 58 2.21 -7.02 4.44
C VAL A 58 2.87 -7.09 5.81
N GLN A 59 2.73 -6.04 6.62
CA GLN A 59 3.25 -6.00 7.98
C GLN A 59 2.67 -4.84 8.80
N GLU A 60 2.70 -4.99 10.12
CA GLU A 60 2.51 -3.90 11.08
C GLU A 60 3.84 -3.17 11.28
N LEU A 61 3.78 -1.84 11.37
CA LEU A 61 4.90 -0.97 11.66
C LEU A 61 4.74 -0.33 13.05
N ALA A 62 5.80 0.33 13.52
CA ALA A 62 5.75 1.08 14.76
C ALA A 62 4.61 2.11 14.78
N ALA A 63 4.12 2.42 15.98
CA ALA A 63 3.09 3.42 16.24
C ALA A 63 1.71 3.14 15.60
N GLY A 64 1.38 1.86 15.34
CA GLY A 64 0.08 1.48 14.78
C GLY A 64 -0.07 1.83 13.30
N CYS A 65 1.05 2.01 12.61
CA CYS A 65 1.10 2.08 11.16
C CYS A 65 1.03 0.67 10.57
N ALA A 66 0.49 0.53 9.38
CA ALA A 66 0.38 -0.74 8.67
C ALA A 66 0.74 -0.56 7.21
N LEU A 67 1.38 -1.59 6.63
CA LEU A 67 1.70 -1.63 5.23
C LEU A 67 0.80 -2.63 4.51
N ILE A 68 0.11 -2.15 3.48
CA ILE A 68 -0.87 -2.91 2.71
C ILE A 68 -0.46 -2.91 1.24
N PHE A 69 -0.44 -4.08 0.62
CA PHE A 69 -0.27 -4.20 -0.82
C PHE A 69 -1.63 -4.42 -1.50
N CYS A 70 -2.05 -3.47 -2.32
CA CYS A 70 -3.28 -3.52 -3.08
C CYS A 70 -2.96 -3.96 -4.51
N ALA A 71 -3.76 -4.85 -5.09
CA ALA A 71 -3.60 -5.27 -6.47
C ALA A 71 -4.94 -5.48 -7.16
N ARG A 72 -4.92 -5.37 -8.49
CA ARG A 72 -6.07 -5.51 -9.39
C ARG A 72 -5.83 -6.59 -10.44
N SER A 73 -6.93 -7.09 -10.98
CA SER A 73 -6.97 -8.03 -12.10
C SER A 73 -6.30 -7.52 -13.38
N ASP A 74 -6.27 -6.20 -13.59
CA ASP A 74 -5.54 -5.54 -14.68
C ASP A 74 -4.03 -5.36 -14.40
N LYS A 75 -3.53 -5.91 -13.29
CA LYS A 75 -2.14 -5.88 -12.82
C LYS A 75 -1.66 -4.50 -12.35
N ASN A 76 -2.54 -3.51 -12.25
CA ASN A 76 -2.23 -2.31 -11.50
C ASN A 76 -2.19 -2.65 -10.00
N CYS A 77 -1.22 -2.07 -9.29
CA CYS A 77 -1.04 -2.30 -7.86
C CYS A 77 -0.66 -1.01 -7.14
N ALA A 78 -0.73 -1.05 -5.81
CA ALA A 78 -0.19 -0.01 -4.96
C ALA A 78 0.32 -0.57 -3.64
N LEU A 79 1.42 -0.01 -3.15
CA LEU A 79 1.84 -0.20 -1.77
C LEU A 79 1.36 0.98 -0.95
N VAL A 80 0.58 0.71 0.09
CA VAL A 80 -0.09 1.73 0.89
C VAL A 80 0.37 1.64 2.34
N LEU A 81 0.94 2.74 2.83
CA LEU A 81 1.24 2.95 4.23
C LEU A 81 0.04 3.63 4.90
N LEU A 82 -0.65 2.90 5.75
CA LEU A 82 -1.69 3.41 6.63
C LEU A 82 -1.10 3.81 7.97
N GLY A 83 -1.51 4.95 8.52
CA GLY A 83 -1.19 5.28 9.90
C GLY A 83 -1.15 6.77 10.18
N LYS A 84 -1.11 7.13 11.46
CA LYS A 84 -0.99 8.52 11.90
C LYS A 84 0.43 8.71 12.44
N TYR A 85 1.22 9.54 11.75
CA TYR A 85 2.45 10.05 12.34
C TYR A 85 2.07 10.95 13.54
N ASP A 86 2.41 10.51 14.76
CA ASP A 86 2.21 11.30 15.97
C ASP A 86 3.54 11.94 16.39
N PRO A 87 3.78 13.22 16.02
CA PRO A 87 5.03 13.90 16.33
C PRO A 87 5.23 14.12 17.84
N SER A 88 4.21 13.90 18.68
CA SER A 88 4.32 14.10 20.13
C SER A 88 5.14 13.01 20.84
N ARG A 89 5.36 11.85 20.19
CA ARG A 89 5.99 10.67 20.81
C ARG A 89 7.47 10.48 20.48
N GLU A 90 8.01 11.09 19.44
CA GLU A 90 9.41 10.91 19.05
C GLU A 90 10.20 12.22 18.99
N LYS A 91 11.21 12.35 19.86
CA LYS A 91 12.24 13.40 19.78
C LYS A 91 13.26 13.09 18.67
N ARG A 92 12.83 12.61 17.50
CA ARG A 92 13.72 12.28 16.37
C ARG A 92 13.76 13.41 15.35
N LYS A 93 14.90 13.56 14.67
CA LYS A 93 15.03 14.49 13.54
C LYS A 93 14.14 13.99 12.38
N PRO A 94 13.36 14.85 11.72
CA PRO A 94 12.45 14.46 10.64
C PRO A 94 13.09 13.63 9.51
N CYS A 95 14.37 13.86 9.19
CA CYS A 95 15.05 13.14 8.11
C CYS A 95 15.28 11.65 8.41
N GLY A 96 15.60 11.28 9.66
CA GLY A 96 15.84 9.87 10.00
C GLY A 96 14.57 9.02 9.91
N VAL A 97 13.40 9.63 10.10
CA VAL A 97 12.11 8.95 9.94
C VAL A 97 11.83 8.61 8.47
N LEU A 98 12.26 9.48 7.54
CA LEU A 98 12.10 9.24 6.11
C LEU A 98 13.06 8.14 5.62
N GLU A 99 14.30 8.13 6.10
CA GLU A 99 15.28 7.09 5.80
C GLU A 99 14.81 5.70 6.28
N ASP A 100 14.37 5.61 7.54
CA ASP A 100 13.79 4.38 8.12
C ASP A 100 12.56 3.91 7.30
N LEU A 101 11.73 4.85 6.83
CA LEU A 101 10.55 4.52 6.04
C LEU A 101 10.90 4.02 4.63
N VAL A 102 11.90 4.62 3.98
CA VAL A 102 12.39 4.18 2.67
C VAL A 102 12.93 2.75 2.78
N GLU A 103 13.77 2.47 3.77
CA GLU A 103 14.31 1.12 3.98
C GLU A 103 13.18 0.09 4.21
N VAL A 104 12.17 0.44 5.01
CA VAL A 104 11.00 -0.41 5.24
C VAL A 104 10.22 -0.67 3.95
N ILE A 105 10.04 0.37 3.12
CA ILE A 105 9.35 0.26 1.84
C ILE A 105 10.14 -0.64 0.88
N GLU A 106 11.45 -0.42 0.72
CA GLU A 106 12.32 -1.20 -0.16
C GLU A 106 12.31 -2.69 0.22
N ASN A 107 12.54 -3.00 1.50
CA ASN A 107 12.51 -4.38 1.99
C ASN A 107 11.15 -5.06 1.77
N SER A 108 10.06 -4.29 1.91
CA SER A 108 8.72 -4.80 1.67
C SER A 108 8.46 -5.05 0.19
N VAL A 109 8.90 -4.14 -0.69
CA VAL A 109 8.81 -4.28 -2.14
C VAL A 109 9.55 -5.53 -2.61
N ASP A 110 10.79 -5.73 -2.16
CA ASP A 110 11.58 -6.91 -2.50
C ASP A 110 10.90 -8.21 -2.05
N GLY A 111 10.33 -8.19 -0.84
CA GLY A 111 9.50 -9.28 -0.32
C GLY A 111 8.31 -9.59 -1.23
N ILE A 112 7.53 -8.56 -1.60
CA ILE A 112 6.33 -8.72 -2.44
C ILE A 112 6.72 -9.22 -3.84
N ILE A 113 7.75 -8.68 -4.47
CA ILE A 113 8.28 -9.11 -5.77
C ILE A 113 8.60 -10.61 -5.74
N ARG A 114 9.33 -11.05 -4.70
CA ARG A 114 9.70 -12.45 -4.52
C ARG A 114 8.47 -13.35 -4.37
N GLN A 115 7.47 -12.93 -3.59
CA GLN A 115 6.26 -13.74 -3.37
C GLN A 115 5.32 -13.75 -4.57
N ALA A 116 5.19 -12.62 -5.27
CA ALA A 116 4.42 -12.54 -6.52
C ALA A 116 5.06 -13.41 -7.63
N GLY A 117 6.39 -13.58 -7.59
CA GLY A 117 7.15 -14.22 -8.66
C GLY A 117 7.13 -13.38 -9.94
N ALA A 118 7.05 -12.06 -9.79
CA ALA A 118 6.91 -11.10 -10.89
C ALA A 118 7.65 -9.80 -10.55
N THR A 119 8.15 -9.12 -11.57
CA THR A 119 8.70 -7.77 -11.41
C THR A 119 7.57 -6.81 -11.10
N ILE A 120 7.79 -5.88 -10.17
CA ILE A 120 6.84 -4.81 -9.88
C ILE A 120 7.56 -3.49 -10.09
N ARG A 121 7.03 -2.67 -11.00
CA ARG A 121 7.53 -1.33 -11.25
C ARG A 121 6.66 -0.34 -10.50
N PHE A 122 7.21 0.24 -9.44
CA PHE A 122 6.56 1.32 -8.72
C PHE A 122 6.91 2.66 -9.36
N GLU A 123 5.89 3.49 -9.57
CA GLU A 123 6.04 4.90 -9.92
C GLU A 123 5.78 5.70 -8.64
N VAL A 124 6.78 6.47 -8.19
CA VAL A 124 6.66 7.30 -6.98
C VAL A 124 5.59 8.36 -7.20
N VAL A 125 4.51 8.34 -6.42
CA VAL A 125 3.44 9.36 -6.50
C VAL A 125 2.98 9.81 -5.11
N GLN A 126 2.50 11.05 -5.09
CA GLN A 126 2.28 12.00 -4.00
C GLN A 126 1.57 11.48 -2.73
N PRO A 127 1.84 12.12 -1.56
CA PRO A 127 1.04 11.91 -0.35
C PRO A 127 -0.41 12.32 -0.60
N GLU A 128 -1.35 11.39 -0.38
CA GLU A 128 -2.77 11.63 -0.58
C GLU A 128 -3.55 11.59 0.74
N LEU A 129 -4.39 12.61 0.96
CA LEU A 129 -5.36 12.60 2.04
C LEU A 129 -6.74 12.24 1.44
N ALA A 130 -7.25 11.05 1.76
CA ALA A 130 -8.65 10.75 1.51
C ALA A 130 -9.52 11.41 2.58
N ILE A 131 -10.05 12.60 2.27
CA ILE A 131 -11.01 13.32 3.11
C ILE A 131 -12.39 13.12 2.50
N ARG A 132 -13.36 12.60 3.27
CA ARG A 132 -14.78 12.74 2.89
C ARG A 132 -15.15 14.22 2.96
N ALA A 133 -15.48 14.84 1.83
CA ALA A 133 -16.25 16.08 1.84
C ALA A 133 -17.61 15.75 2.48
N GLY A 134 -17.89 16.41 3.60
CA GLY A 134 -19.23 16.44 4.20
C GLY A 134 -20.08 17.47 3.51
#